data_AF-A0A077NW29-F1
#
_entry.id   AF-A0A077NW29-F1
#
_cell.length_a   1.000
_cell.length_b   1.000
_cell.length_c   1.000
_cell.angle_alpha   90.00
_cell.angle_beta   90.00
_cell.angle_gamma   90.00
#
_symmetry.space_group_name_H-M   'P 1'
#
loop_
_entity.id
_entity.type
_entity.pdbx_description
1 polymer ?
#
loop_
_entity_poly.entity_id
_entity_poly.type
_entity_poly.pdbx_seq_one_letter_code
_entity_poly.pdbx_strand_id
1 'polypeptide(L)'
;MKRILIACTALTLIGCGGNYTEFNGVYTCKIGLSMNAVAVDQGSEYSFPLTVVKARMTFKNGAMTIHGMKLGDYVGHEMAMTAPPVTRDGRKLMSEREFKYDDGEFSEDFSPKYRIATFSVGNFRYGGITQHLTNCKKEQEQE
;
A
#
# COMPACT_ATOMS: atom_id res chain seq x y z
N MET A 1 48.84 3.34 27.57
CA MET A 1 47.47 2.85 27.36
C MET A 1 46.72 3.83 26.46
N LYS A 2 46.64 3.56 25.14
CA LYS A 2 45.89 4.39 24.19
C LYS A 2 44.53 3.73 23.98
N ARG A 3 43.46 4.40 24.42
CA ARG A 3 42.07 3.95 24.23
C ARG A 3 41.65 4.34 22.81
N ILE A 4 41.43 3.35 21.95
CA ILE A 4 40.82 3.56 20.64
C ILE A 4 39.31 3.54 20.87
N LEU A 5 38.69 4.71 20.74
CA LEU A 5 37.24 4.88 20.75
C LEU A 5 36.68 4.31 19.44
N ILE A 6 35.90 3.25 19.55
CA ILE A 6 35.08 2.70 18.47
C ILE A 6 33.94 3.69 18.24
N ALA A 7 33.99 4.42 17.12
CA ALA A 7 32.86 5.21 16.66
C ALA A 7 31.83 4.28 16.02
N CYS A 8 30.78 3.92 16.78
CA CYS A 8 29.56 3.35 16.21
C CYS A 8 28.85 4.44 15.40
N THR A 9 29.05 4.45 14.08
CA THR A 9 28.17 5.14 13.14
C THR A 9 26.84 4.40 13.10
N ALA A 10 25.94 4.76 14.03
CA ALA A 10 24.52 4.53 13.86
C ALA A 10 24.06 5.41 12.69
N LEU A 11 23.95 4.82 11.50
CA LEU A 11 23.15 5.38 10.42
C LEU A 11 21.70 5.37 10.90
N THR A 12 21.29 6.51 11.46
CA THR A 12 19.90 6.79 11.74
C THR A 12 19.17 6.87 10.40
N LEU A 13 18.42 5.81 10.06
CA LEU A 13 17.32 5.89 9.09
C LEU A 13 16.21 6.74 9.74
N ILE A 14 16.46 8.05 9.86
CA ILE A 14 15.41 9.02 10.13
C ILE A 14 14.67 9.15 8.81
N GLY A 15 13.62 8.34 8.61
CA GLY A 15 12.62 8.62 7.59
C GLY A 15 12.03 9.99 7.89
N CYS A 16 12.56 11.03 7.26
CA CYS A 16 12.01 12.37 7.36
C CYS A 16 10.57 12.33 6.84
N GLY A 17 9.64 12.54 7.77
CA GLY A 17 8.20 12.40 7.58
C GLY A 17 7.73 12.96 6.25
N GLY A 18 7.33 12.05 5.36
CA GLY A 18 6.59 12.41 4.17
C GLY A 18 5.32 13.15 4.59
N ASN A 19 4.95 14.19 3.86
CA ASN A 19 3.65 14.80 4.06
C ASN A 19 2.56 13.87 3.51
N TYR A 20 2.16 12.87 4.29
CA TYR A 20 1.11 11.90 3.94
C TYR A 20 -0.29 12.54 3.89
N THR A 21 -0.46 13.73 4.49
CA THR A 21 -1.78 14.33 4.74
C THR A 21 -2.58 14.59 3.45
N GLU A 22 -1.92 14.93 2.34
CA GLU A 22 -2.56 15.11 1.04
C GLU A 22 -3.30 13.83 0.56
N PHE A 23 -2.73 12.67 0.87
CA PHE A 23 -3.20 11.37 0.43
C PHE A 23 -4.15 10.71 1.44
N ASN A 24 -4.20 11.23 2.67
CA ASN A 24 -5.12 10.73 3.68
C ASN A 24 -6.56 10.84 3.20
N GLY A 25 -7.36 9.79 3.40
CA GLY A 25 -8.78 9.79 3.09
C GLY A 25 -9.35 8.40 2.88
N VAL A 26 -10.65 8.36 2.60
CA VAL A 26 -11.35 7.14 2.23
C VAL A 26 -11.46 7.09 0.71
N TYR A 27 -11.28 5.91 0.14
CA TYR A 27 -11.31 5.65 -1.28
C TYR A 27 -12.31 4.54 -1.56
N THR A 28 -13.18 4.73 -2.54
CA THR A 28 -13.96 3.64 -3.11
C THR A 28 -13.19 3.05 -4.29
N CYS A 29 -12.81 1.79 -4.20
CA CYS A 29 -12.06 1.04 -5.20
C CYS A 29 -12.92 -0.05 -5.86
N LYS A 30 -12.60 -0.43 -7.10
CA LYS A 30 -13.13 -1.64 -7.75
C LYS A 30 -12.22 -2.82 -7.41
N ILE A 31 -12.82 -3.96 -7.08
CA ILE A 31 -12.10 -5.20 -6.77
C ILE A 31 -11.72 -5.90 -8.08
N GLY A 32 -10.47 -6.34 -8.19
CA GLY A 32 -9.98 -7.20 -9.26
C GLY A 32 -10.58 -8.60 -9.12
N LEU A 33 -11.74 -8.83 -9.77
CA LEU A 33 -12.54 -10.05 -9.59
C LEU A 33 -11.78 -11.35 -9.89
N SER A 34 -10.89 -11.37 -10.89
CA SER A 34 -10.11 -12.55 -11.23
C SER A 34 -9.14 -12.95 -10.12
N MET A 35 -8.42 -11.96 -9.56
CA MET A 35 -7.50 -12.19 -8.44
C MET A 35 -8.26 -12.57 -7.18
N ASN A 36 -9.42 -11.94 -6.94
CA ASN A 36 -10.26 -12.30 -5.82
C ASN A 36 -10.81 -13.73 -5.92
N ALA A 37 -11.20 -14.19 -7.11
CA ALA A 37 -11.67 -15.56 -7.32
C ALA A 37 -10.60 -16.58 -6.94
N VAL A 38 -9.34 -16.34 -7.33
CA VAL A 38 -8.20 -17.18 -6.91
C VAL A 38 -8.05 -17.21 -5.40
N ALA A 39 -8.19 -16.06 -4.73
CA ALA A 39 -8.14 -16.00 -3.27
C ALA A 39 -9.28 -16.78 -2.59
N VAL A 40 -10.49 -16.74 -3.16
CA VAL A 40 -11.64 -17.52 -2.69
C VAL A 40 -11.40 -19.01 -2.87
N ASP A 41 -10.91 -19.44 -4.04
CA ASP A 41 -10.64 -20.85 -4.36
C ASP A 41 -9.58 -21.45 -3.44
N GLN A 42 -8.60 -20.64 -3.01
CA GLN A 42 -7.58 -21.01 -2.03
C GLN A 42 -8.07 -20.93 -0.58
N GLY A 43 -9.33 -20.54 -0.35
CA GLY A 43 -9.91 -20.42 1.00
C GLY A 43 -9.38 -19.24 1.81
N SER A 44 -8.70 -18.28 1.18
CA SER A 44 -8.01 -17.18 1.84
C SER A 44 -8.94 -16.30 2.66
N GLU A 45 -8.45 -15.89 3.83
CA GLU A 45 -9.07 -14.87 4.68
C GLU A 45 -9.07 -13.47 4.05
N TYR A 46 -8.14 -13.21 3.13
CA TYR A 46 -8.00 -11.94 2.40
C TYR A 46 -8.83 -11.87 1.13
N SER A 47 -9.84 -12.73 1.01
CA SER A 47 -10.79 -12.70 -0.10
C SER A 47 -11.98 -11.80 0.22
N PHE A 48 -12.54 -11.15 -0.79
CA PHE A 48 -13.83 -10.48 -0.73
C PHE A 48 -14.96 -11.46 -1.06
N PRO A 49 -16.17 -11.27 -0.48
CA PRO A 49 -17.35 -11.99 -0.93
C PRO A 49 -17.58 -11.82 -2.44
N LEU A 50 -17.87 -12.90 -3.16
CA LEU A 50 -17.99 -12.91 -4.63
C LEU A 50 -19.10 -11.98 -5.18
N THR A 51 -20.06 -11.59 -4.35
CA THR A 51 -21.14 -10.65 -4.72
C THR A 51 -20.70 -9.19 -4.68
N VAL A 52 -19.53 -8.90 -4.12
CA VAL A 52 -19.02 -7.54 -3.92
C VAL A 52 -18.03 -7.18 -5.03
N VAL A 53 -18.29 -6.07 -5.71
CA VAL A 53 -17.47 -5.57 -6.83
C VAL A 53 -16.66 -4.33 -6.49
N LYS A 54 -16.89 -3.73 -5.32
CA LYS A 54 -16.20 -2.54 -4.82
C LYS A 54 -15.84 -2.71 -3.35
N ALA A 55 -14.68 -2.18 -2.97
CA ALA A 55 -14.24 -2.11 -1.58
C ALA A 55 -14.04 -0.64 -1.19
N ARG A 56 -14.29 -0.33 0.07
CA ARG A 56 -13.78 0.91 0.67
C ARG A 56 -12.36 0.65 1.15
N MET A 57 -11.49 1.63 0.98
CA MET A 57 -10.11 1.60 1.40
C MET A 57 -9.81 2.91 2.12
N THR A 58 -9.34 2.86 3.35
CA THR A 58 -8.86 4.04 4.07
C THR A 58 -7.34 4.11 3.91
N PHE A 59 -6.81 5.24 3.47
CA PHE A 59 -5.38 5.51 3.52
C PHE A 59 -5.13 6.59 4.56
N LYS A 60 -4.29 6.32 5.56
CA LYS A 60 -4.02 7.26 6.63
C LYS A 60 -2.59 7.11 7.13
N ASN A 61 -1.84 8.21 7.06
CA ASN A 61 -0.45 8.30 7.56
C ASN A 61 0.44 7.17 7.02
N GLY A 62 0.34 6.88 5.72
CA GLY A 62 1.15 5.85 5.08
C GLY A 62 0.59 4.43 5.18
N ALA A 63 -0.41 4.16 6.03
CA ALA A 63 -1.02 2.85 6.15
C ALA A 63 -2.34 2.75 5.36
N MET A 64 -2.55 1.60 4.72
CA MET A 64 -3.79 1.26 4.02
C MET A 64 -4.64 0.31 4.86
N THR A 65 -5.92 0.59 5.00
CA THR A 65 -6.93 -0.33 5.54
C THR A 65 -7.92 -0.67 4.44
N ILE A 66 -8.08 -1.95 4.11
CA ILE A 66 -9.02 -2.43 3.10
C ILE A 66 -10.20 -3.07 3.80
N HIS A 67 -11.40 -2.55 3.55
CA HIS A 67 -12.59 -2.94 4.29
C HIS A 67 -13.36 -4.09 3.62
N GLY A 68 -13.98 -4.95 4.44
CA GLY A 68 -14.97 -5.93 3.99
C GLY A 68 -14.40 -7.20 3.34
N MET A 69 -13.20 -7.62 3.72
CA MET A 69 -12.72 -8.98 3.42
C MET A 69 -13.42 -10.01 4.30
N LYS A 70 -13.23 -11.30 4.00
CA LYS A 70 -13.90 -12.43 4.66
C LYS A 70 -13.67 -12.49 6.18
N LEU A 71 -12.46 -12.16 6.64
CA LEU A 71 -12.11 -12.15 8.07
C LEU A 71 -12.29 -10.76 8.73
N GLY A 72 -12.85 -9.80 8.00
CA GLY A 72 -12.99 -8.42 8.42
C GLY A 72 -12.11 -7.48 7.61
N ASP A 73 -11.70 -6.39 8.23
CA ASP A 73 -10.88 -5.38 7.57
C ASP A 73 -9.41 -5.79 7.62
N TYR A 74 -8.72 -5.67 6.48
CA TYR A 74 -7.27 -5.80 6.43
C TYR A 74 -6.63 -4.47 6.82
N VAL A 75 -5.72 -4.49 7.78
CA VAL A 75 -4.92 -3.33 8.20
C VAL A 75 -3.48 -3.56 7.77
N GLY A 76 -3.01 -2.75 6.82
CA GLY A 76 -1.66 -2.82 6.29
C GLY A 76 -0.63 -2.05 7.10
N HIS A 77 0.60 -2.12 6.64
CA HIS A 77 1.77 -1.53 7.28
C HIS A 77 1.93 -0.06 6.88
N GLU A 78 2.75 0.68 7.64
CA GLU A 78 3.16 2.02 7.24
C GLU A 78 4.09 1.94 6.02
N MET A 79 3.59 2.36 4.87
CA MET A 79 4.33 2.39 3.62
C MET A 79 5.26 3.60 3.53
N ALA A 80 6.44 3.37 2.96
CA ALA A 80 7.37 4.44 2.61
C ALA A 80 6.91 5.15 1.33
N MET A 81 6.86 6.48 1.37
CA MET A 81 6.62 7.30 0.19
C MET A 81 7.85 7.36 -0.72
N THR A 82 7.68 7.06 -2.00
CA THR A 82 8.77 7.09 -2.98
C THR A 82 9.21 8.52 -3.31
N ALA A 83 10.45 8.66 -3.77
CA ALA A 83 10.90 9.91 -4.37
C ALA A 83 10.06 10.22 -5.63
N PRO A 84 9.67 11.48 -5.87
CA PRO A 84 8.91 11.82 -7.06
C PRO A 84 9.73 11.52 -8.32
N PRO A 85 9.15 10.89 -9.35
CA PRO A 85 9.79 10.71 -10.65
C PRO A 85 10.27 12.04 -11.23
N VAL A 86 11.39 12.00 -11.93
CA VAL A 86 12.00 13.17 -12.57
C VAL A 86 11.96 12.99 -14.08
N THR A 87 11.37 13.94 -14.78
CA THR A 87 11.33 13.95 -16.25
C THR A 87 12.70 14.29 -16.84
N ARG A 88 12.88 14.08 -18.16
CA ARG A 88 14.17 14.33 -18.85
C ARG A 88 14.65 15.79 -18.75
N ASP A 89 13.73 16.74 -18.61
CA ASP A 89 13.98 18.17 -18.40
C ASP A 89 14.18 18.55 -16.92
N GLY A 90 14.22 17.58 -16.00
CA GLY A 90 14.53 17.80 -14.58
C GLY A 90 13.32 18.16 -13.70
N ARG A 91 12.09 18.17 -14.24
CA ARG A 91 10.88 18.47 -13.47
C ARG A 91 10.47 17.28 -12.60
N LYS A 92 10.20 17.55 -11.31
CA LYS A 92 9.70 16.55 -10.35
C LYS A 92 8.19 16.40 -10.46
N LEU A 93 7.71 15.17 -10.63
CA LEU A 93 6.29 14.85 -10.73
C LEU A 93 5.76 14.46 -9.35
N MET A 94 5.46 15.46 -8.53
CA MET A 94 5.02 15.27 -7.13
C MET A 94 3.75 14.43 -7.02
N SER A 95 2.84 14.54 -7.98
CA SER A 95 1.61 13.75 -8.03
C SER A 95 1.83 12.28 -8.40
N GLU A 96 3.01 11.91 -8.89
CA GLU A 96 3.39 10.51 -9.23
C GLU A 96 4.10 9.79 -8.08
N ARG A 97 4.05 10.34 -6.87
CA ARG A 97 4.55 9.62 -5.70
C ARG A 97 3.71 8.37 -5.46
N GLU A 98 4.40 7.30 -5.10
CA GLU A 98 3.82 6.01 -4.77
C GLU A 98 4.16 5.69 -3.31
N PHE A 99 3.41 4.77 -2.72
CA PHE A 99 3.63 4.26 -1.38
C PHE A 99 3.91 2.78 -1.48
N LYS A 100 5.02 2.35 -0.87
CA LYS A 100 5.47 0.95 -0.94
C LYS A 100 5.87 0.44 0.43
N TYR A 101 5.47 -0.79 0.70
CA TYR A 101 5.97 -1.60 1.80
C TYR A 101 6.26 -2.99 1.26
N ASP A 102 7.39 -3.57 1.66
CA ASP A 102 7.77 -4.93 1.32
C ASP A 102 8.72 -5.47 2.39
N ASP A 103 8.35 -6.57 3.05
CA ASP A 103 9.19 -7.28 4.02
C ASP A 103 9.53 -8.73 3.56
N GLY A 104 9.15 -9.09 2.34
CA GLY A 104 9.30 -10.42 1.76
C GLY A 104 8.13 -11.38 2.03
N GLU A 105 7.28 -11.12 3.03
CA GLU A 105 6.03 -11.83 3.27
C GLU A 105 4.84 -11.00 2.80
N PHE A 106 4.79 -9.73 3.18
CA PHE A 106 3.79 -8.76 2.78
C PHE A 106 4.37 -7.79 1.76
N SER A 107 3.59 -7.50 0.73
CA SER A 107 3.91 -6.45 -0.25
C SER A 107 2.68 -5.59 -0.47
N GLU A 108 2.81 -4.29 -0.20
CA GLU A 108 1.75 -3.30 -0.32
C GLU A 108 2.20 -2.16 -1.23
N ASP A 109 1.33 -1.79 -2.16
CA ASP A 109 1.55 -0.66 -3.05
C ASP A 109 0.29 0.20 -3.11
N PHE A 110 0.45 1.51 -3.04
CA PHE A 110 -0.60 2.45 -3.39
C PHE A 110 -0.07 3.54 -4.30
N SER A 111 -0.69 3.66 -5.47
CA SER A 111 -0.43 4.73 -6.43
C SER A 111 -1.66 5.63 -6.60
N PRO A 112 -1.73 6.77 -5.88
CA PRO A 112 -2.87 7.68 -5.92
C PRO A 112 -3.19 8.19 -7.33
N LYS A 113 -2.16 8.53 -8.13
CA LYS A 113 -2.34 9.02 -9.50
C LYS A 113 -2.98 7.97 -10.39
N TYR A 114 -2.46 6.74 -10.35
CA TYR A 114 -2.98 5.65 -11.17
C TYR A 114 -4.25 5.03 -10.58
N ARG A 115 -4.62 5.42 -9.35
CA ARG A 115 -5.82 4.96 -8.62
C ARG A 115 -5.81 3.45 -8.44
N ILE A 116 -4.63 2.92 -8.14
CA ILE A 116 -4.37 1.50 -7.96
C ILE A 116 -3.84 1.29 -6.54
N ALA A 117 -4.35 0.26 -5.87
CA ALA A 117 -3.75 -0.27 -4.66
C ALA A 117 -3.59 -1.79 -4.83
N THR A 118 -2.46 -2.31 -4.38
CA THR A 118 -2.15 -3.74 -4.42
C THR A 118 -1.74 -4.19 -3.04
N PHE A 119 -2.20 -5.37 -2.66
CA PHE A 119 -1.81 -6.04 -1.44
C PHE A 119 -1.47 -7.48 -1.80
N SER A 120 -0.33 -7.98 -1.31
CA SER A 120 0.06 -9.37 -1.47
C SER A 120 0.56 -9.97 -0.15
N VAL A 121 0.24 -11.24 0.07
CA VAL A 121 0.74 -12.05 1.19
C VAL A 121 1.36 -13.33 0.66
N GLY A 122 2.56 -13.62 1.11
CA GLY A 122 3.35 -14.76 0.69
C GLY A 122 3.80 -14.66 -0.77
N ASN A 123 4.47 -15.71 -1.22
CA ASN A 123 4.99 -15.76 -2.59
C ASN A 123 3.92 -16.29 -3.55
N PHE A 124 3.51 -15.49 -4.53
CA PHE A 124 2.52 -15.86 -5.54
C PHE A 124 2.82 -17.20 -6.26
N ARG A 125 4.09 -17.58 -6.41
CA ARG A 125 4.50 -18.86 -7.04
C ARG A 125 4.23 -20.07 -6.15
N TYR A 126 4.06 -19.86 -4.85
CA TYR A 126 3.90 -20.89 -3.83
C TYR A 126 2.56 -20.75 -3.08
N GLY A 127 1.53 -20.19 -3.75
CA GLY A 127 0.19 -20.03 -3.16
C GLY A 127 -0.01 -18.72 -2.38
N GLY A 128 0.82 -17.71 -2.63
CA GLY A 128 0.57 -16.37 -2.14
C GLY A 128 -0.68 -15.75 -2.77
N ILE A 129 -1.30 -14.84 -2.03
CA ILE A 129 -2.52 -14.15 -2.42
C ILE A 129 -2.16 -12.74 -2.84
N THR A 130 -2.74 -12.27 -3.94
CA THR A 130 -2.67 -10.87 -4.34
C THR A 130 -4.09 -10.33 -4.51
N GLN A 131 -4.39 -9.20 -3.88
CA GLN A 131 -5.57 -8.40 -4.15
C GLN A 131 -5.18 -7.17 -4.94
N HIS A 132 -5.95 -6.89 -6.00
CA HIS A 132 -5.75 -5.73 -6.84
C HIS A 132 -7.01 -4.86 -6.76
N LEU A 133 -6.85 -3.65 -6.26
CA LEU A 133 -7.88 -2.62 -6.21
C LEU A 133 -7.60 -1.57 -7.28
N THR A 134 -8.58 -1.31 -8.15
CA THR A 134 -8.43 -0.39 -9.29
C THR A 134 -9.47 0.72 -9.23
N ASN A 135 -9.22 1.83 -9.94
CA ASN A 135 -10.13 2.97 -9.98
C ASN A 135 -10.53 3.42 -8.54
N CYS A 136 -9.57 3.42 -7.63
CA CYS A 136 -9.70 3.98 -6.29
C CYS A 136 -9.95 5.49 -6.36
N LYS A 137 -11.21 5.89 -6.11
CA LYS A 137 -11.61 7.30 -6.09
C LYS A 137 -11.71 7.76 -4.65
N LYS A 138 -10.97 8.82 -4.30
CA LYS A 138 -11.09 9.49 -3.00
C LYS A 138 -12.53 9.98 -2.84
N GLU A 139 -13.18 9.58 -1.76
CA GLU A 139 -14.46 10.13 -1.33
C GLU A 139 -14.23 11.60 -0.98
N GLN A 140 -15.14 12.49 -1.42
CA GLN A 140 -15.06 13.89 -1.02
C GLN A 140 -15.32 13.95 0.49
N GLU A 141 -14.49 14.69 1.22
CA GLU A 141 -14.81 15.06 2.61
C GLU A 141 -16.14 15.81 2.54
N GLN A 142 -17.19 15.23 3.15
CA GLN A 142 -18.40 15.99 3.44
C GLN A 142 -17.99 16.99 4.53
N GLU A 143 -17.72 18.23 4.13
CA GLU A 143 -17.60 19.38 5.05
C GLU A 143 -18.94 19.64 5.76
#